data_AF-I7K5Q4-F1
#
_entry.id   AF-I7K5Q4-F1
#
_cell.length_a   1.000
_cell.length_b   1.000
_cell.length_c   1.000
_cell.angle_alpha   90.00
_cell.angle_beta   90.00
_cell.angle_gamma   90.00
#
_symmetry.space_group_name_H-M   'P 1'
#
loop_
_entity.id
_entity.type
_entity.pdbx_description
1 polymer ?
#
loop_
_entity_poly.entity_id
_entity_poly.type
_entity_poly.pdbx_seq_one_letter_code
_entity_poly.pdbx_strand_id
1 'polypeptide(L)'
;MFNKEKIIKLLSEKGWSAYKLCKKANIPQSTVSDILTGKRKNPTAETLAKIADALGVSVNEFFDNEDIPTEEKSIEKLNKTIKENKIETIAAHFEGEDFTDEDIEDIENFIRFILSKKKK
;
A
#
# COMPACT_ATOMS: atom_id res chain seq x y z
N MET A 1 -7.06 1.05 -11.92
CA MET A 1 -8.33 1.34 -12.65
C MET A 1 -9.47 1.50 -11.63
N PHE A 2 -10.56 2.23 -11.91
CA PHE A 2 -11.70 2.30 -10.97
C PHE A 2 -12.35 0.93 -10.82
N ASN A 3 -12.56 0.50 -9.57
CA ASN A 3 -13.13 -0.79 -9.23
C ASN A 3 -14.38 -0.62 -8.35
N LYS A 4 -15.55 -0.88 -8.96
CA LYS A 4 -16.84 -0.85 -8.28
C LYS A 4 -16.98 -1.89 -7.16
N GLU A 5 -16.25 -3.01 -7.24
CA GLU A 5 -16.32 -4.10 -6.26
C GLU A 5 -15.80 -3.66 -4.90
N LYS A 6 -14.85 -2.71 -4.87
CA LYS A 6 -14.37 -2.08 -3.63
C LYS A 6 -15.49 -1.38 -2.87
N ILE A 7 -16.35 -0.64 -3.58
CA ILE A 7 -17.51 0.03 -2.97
C ILE A 7 -18.50 -1.02 -2.43
N ILE A 8 -18.76 -2.09 -3.19
CA ILE A 8 -19.66 -3.18 -2.75
C ILE A 8 -19.12 -3.86 -1.49
N LYS A 9 -17.81 -4.13 -1.43
CA LYS A 9 -17.14 -4.73 -0.26
C LYS A 9 -17.28 -3.83 0.97
N LEU A 10 -17.00 -2.53 0.85
CA LEU A 10 -17.13 -1.57 1.94
C LEU A 10 -18.57 -1.43 2.46
N LEU A 11 -19.56 -1.54 1.56
CA LEU A 11 -20.96 -1.57 1.95
C LEU A 11 -21.31 -2.84 2.75
N SER A 12 -20.80 -3.99 2.32
CA SER A 12 -20.99 -5.26 3.03
C SER A 12 -20.37 -5.23 4.42
N GLU A 13 -19.13 -4.76 4.54
CA GLU A 13 -18.40 -4.64 5.82
C GLU A 13 -19.12 -3.73 6.82
N LYS A 14 -19.75 -2.63 6.35
CA LYS A 14 -20.53 -1.73 7.19
C LYS A 14 -21.98 -2.18 7.41
N GLY A 15 -22.43 -3.25 6.74
CA GLY A 15 -23.84 -3.68 6.74
C GLY A 15 -24.79 -2.63 6.13
N TRP A 16 -24.33 -1.88 5.14
CA TRP A 16 -25.11 -0.82 4.49
C TRP A 16 -25.75 -1.30 3.21
N SER A 17 -27.02 -0.94 3.02
CA SER A 17 -27.68 -1.07 1.72
C SER A 17 -27.25 0.04 0.77
N ALA A 18 -27.37 -0.20 -0.54
CA ALA A 18 -27.16 0.84 -1.55
C ALA A 18 -28.06 2.07 -1.33
N TYR A 19 -29.29 1.86 -0.84
CA TYR A 19 -30.20 2.95 -0.48
C TYR A 19 -29.64 3.81 0.66
N LYS A 20 -29.06 3.19 1.68
CA LYS A 20 -28.42 3.91 2.79
C LYS A 20 -27.24 4.74 2.31
N LEU A 21 -26.44 4.21 1.38
CA LEU A 21 -25.36 4.98 0.73
C LEU A 21 -25.90 6.20 -0.02
N CYS A 22 -26.99 6.06 -0.78
CA CYS A 22 -27.60 7.19 -1.51
C CYS A 22 -27.96 8.34 -0.56
N LYS A 23 -28.58 8.01 0.58
CA LYS A 23 -28.97 9.00 1.59
C LYS A 23 -27.78 9.64 2.27
N LYS A 24 -26.72 8.89 2.55
CA LYS A 24 -25.52 9.39 3.22
C LYS A 24 -24.62 10.22 2.30
N ALA A 25 -24.45 9.80 1.05
CA ALA A 25 -23.64 10.51 0.06
C ALA A 25 -24.38 11.67 -0.63
N ASN A 26 -25.69 11.81 -0.39
CA ASN A 26 -26.56 12.77 -1.08
C ASN A 26 -26.49 12.63 -2.60
N ILE A 27 -26.60 11.40 -3.10
CA ILE A 27 -26.54 11.04 -4.53
C ILE A 27 -27.86 10.38 -4.95
N PRO A 28 -28.39 10.68 -6.14
CA PRO A 28 -29.57 9.99 -6.67
C PRO A 28 -29.38 8.47 -6.76
N GLN A 29 -30.43 7.72 -6.42
CA GLN A 29 -30.40 6.26 -6.43
C GLN A 29 -30.03 5.68 -7.81
N SER A 30 -30.50 6.31 -8.89
CA SER A 30 -30.15 5.92 -10.26
C SER A 30 -28.64 5.99 -10.50
N THR A 31 -27.97 7.00 -9.96
CA THR A 31 -26.53 7.21 -10.14
C THR A 31 -25.73 6.16 -9.37
N VAL A 32 -26.08 5.91 -8.10
CA VAL A 32 -25.44 4.85 -7.31
C VAL A 32 -25.66 3.48 -7.96
N SER A 33 -26.88 3.19 -8.42
CA SER A 33 -27.19 1.94 -9.11
C SER A 33 -26.37 1.76 -10.39
N ASP A 34 -26.27 2.81 -11.23
CA ASP A 34 -25.48 2.75 -12.47
C ASP A 34 -23.99 2.50 -12.19
N ILE A 35 -23.45 3.01 -11.08
CA ILE A 35 -22.06 2.79 -10.65
C ILE A 35 -21.87 1.35 -10.17
N LEU A 36 -22.73 0.87 -9.26
CA LEU A 36 -22.61 -0.48 -8.67
C LEU A 36 -22.85 -1.60 -9.69
N THR A 37 -23.78 -1.39 -10.63
CA THR A 37 -24.01 -2.34 -11.74
C THR A 37 -22.90 -2.27 -12.79
N GLY A 38 -22.16 -1.16 -12.86
CA GLY A 38 -21.09 -0.94 -13.84
C GLY A 38 -21.58 -0.42 -15.19
N LYS A 39 -22.84 0.00 -15.29
CA LYS A 39 -23.35 0.74 -16.45
C LYS A 39 -22.60 2.07 -16.63
N ARG A 40 -22.24 2.72 -15.51
CA ARG A 40 -21.31 3.84 -15.48
C ARG A 40 -19.92 3.35 -15.10
N LYS A 41 -19.06 3.17 -16.12
CA LYS A 41 -17.68 2.70 -15.93
C LYS A 41 -16.77 3.75 -15.27
N ASN A 42 -17.00 5.04 -15.55
CA ASN A 42 -16.19 6.15 -15.07
C ASN A 42 -17.06 7.19 -14.34
N PRO A 43 -17.24 7.04 -13.01
CA PRO A 43 -17.89 8.07 -12.20
C PRO A 43 -17.05 9.34 -12.15
N THR A 44 -17.67 10.50 -11.95
CA THR A 44 -16.92 11.75 -11.80
C THR A 44 -16.19 11.77 -10.47
N ALA A 45 -15.07 12.50 -10.39
CA ALA A 45 -14.30 12.65 -9.16
C ALA A 45 -15.17 13.19 -8.00
N GLU A 46 -16.07 14.13 -8.28
CA GLU A 46 -17.02 14.66 -7.30
C GLU A 46 -17.96 13.58 -6.75
N THR A 47 -18.45 12.67 -7.60
CA THR A 47 -19.33 11.57 -7.18
C THR A 47 -18.56 10.58 -6.31
N LEU A 48 -17.31 10.27 -6.68
CA LEU A 48 -16.44 9.40 -5.90
C LEU A 48 -16.11 10.02 -4.54
N ALA A 49 -15.79 11.32 -4.49
CA ALA A 49 -15.55 12.04 -3.24
C ALA A 49 -16.74 11.94 -2.29
N LYS A 50 -17.96 12.23 -2.78
CA LYS A 50 -19.20 12.08 -1.98
C LYS A 50 -19.41 10.67 -1.44
N ILE A 51 -19.09 9.64 -2.23
CA ILE A 51 -19.18 8.23 -1.79
C ILE A 51 -18.10 7.93 -0.74
N ALA A 52 -16.88 8.41 -0.93
CA ALA A 52 -15.75 8.26 -0.01
C ALA A 52 -16.05 8.92 1.34
N ASP A 53 -16.53 10.16 1.33
CA ASP A 53 -16.93 10.92 2.52
C ASP A 53 -18.06 10.20 3.27
N ALA A 54 -19.06 9.68 2.55
CA ALA A 54 -20.15 8.93 3.16
C ALA A 54 -19.69 7.61 3.80
N LEU A 55 -18.69 6.95 3.22
CA LEU A 55 -18.11 5.71 3.74
C LEU A 55 -16.99 5.97 4.78
N GLY A 56 -16.49 7.20 4.89
CA GLY A 56 -15.38 7.55 5.77
C GLY A 56 -14.06 6.92 5.34
N VAL A 57 -13.83 6.81 4.02
CA VAL A 57 -12.61 6.25 3.42
C VAL A 57 -11.99 7.25 2.44
N SER A 58 -10.76 6.99 1.99
CA SER A 58 -10.16 7.76 0.89
C SER A 58 -10.76 7.34 -0.46
N VAL A 59 -10.84 8.27 -1.42
CA VAL A 59 -11.24 7.99 -2.80
C VAL A 59 -10.33 6.94 -3.45
N ASN A 60 -9.06 6.85 -3.02
CA ASN A 60 -8.10 5.86 -3.51
C ASN A 60 -8.50 4.41 -3.22
N GLU A 61 -9.35 4.16 -2.21
CA GLU A 61 -9.86 2.82 -1.90
C GLU A 61 -10.71 2.24 -3.03
N PHE A 62 -11.26 3.08 -3.89
CA PHE A 62 -12.10 2.66 -5.01
C PHE A 62 -11.31 2.29 -6.26
N PHE A 63 -10.00 2.40 -6.22
CA PHE A 63 -9.13 2.06 -7.33
C PHE A 63 -8.37 0.79 -6.97
N ASP A 64 -8.16 -0.05 -7.99
CA ASP A 64 -7.16 -1.10 -7.87
C ASP A 64 -5.80 -0.41 -7.79
N ASN A 65 -5.31 -0.29 -6.56
CA ASN A 65 -3.93 0.02 -6.27
C ASN A 65 -3.11 -1.21 -6.67
N GLU A 66 -2.76 -1.31 -7.95
CA GLU A 66 -1.45 -1.84 -8.27
C GLU A 66 -0.46 -0.84 -7.63
N ASP A 67 0.22 -1.29 -6.58
CA ASP A 67 1.31 -0.58 -5.89
C ASP A 67 0.97 0.64 -5.01
N ILE A 68 0.18 0.43 -3.96
CA ILE A 68 0.53 1.05 -2.67
C ILE A 68 1.15 -0.07 -1.84
N PRO A 69 2.48 -0.09 -1.63
CA PRO A 69 3.10 -1.00 -0.70
C PRO A 69 2.53 -0.68 0.68
N THR A 70 1.69 -1.58 1.20
CA THR A 70 1.46 -1.62 2.64
C THR A 70 2.81 -1.88 3.31
N GLU A 71 3.01 -1.42 4.54
CA GLU A 71 4.25 -1.65 5.31
C GLU A 71 4.65 -3.14 5.28
N GLU A 72 3.66 -4.03 5.37
CA GLU A 72 3.80 -5.48 5.24
C GLU A 72 4.42 -5.92 3.90
N LYS A 73 3.95 -5.36 2.77
CA LYS A 73 4.49 -5.68 1.43
C LYS A 73 5.90 -5.12 1.21
N SER A 74 6.21 -3.98 1.82
CA SER A 74 7.56 -3.40 1.78
C SER A 74 8.57 -4.30 2.49
N ILE A 75 8.19 -4.83 3.67
CA ILE A 75 9.01 -5.77 4.43
C ILE A 75 9.19 -7.09 3.67
N GLU A 76 8.12 -7.61 3.03
CA GLU A 76 8.21 -8.84 2.24
C GLU A 76 9.16 -8.70 1.05
N LYS A 77 9.09 -7.57 0.33
CA LYS A 77 10.01 -7.26 -0.78
C LYS A 77 11.44 -7.15 -0.30
N LEU A 78 11.68 -6.47 0.83
CA LEU A 78 13.01 -6.34 1.44
C LEU A 78 13.58 -7.71 1.84
N ASN A 79 12.80 -8.54 2.52
CA ASN A 79 13.20 -9.90 2.92
C ASN A 79 13.52 -10.78 1.71
N LYS A 80 12.75 -10.64 0.63
CA LYS A 80 13.03 -11.33 -0.64
C LYS A 80 14.38 -10.88 -1.22
N THR A 81 14.64 -9.58 -1.27
CA THR A 81 15.92 -9.02 -1.75
C THR A 81 17.11 -9.47 -0.89
N ILE A 82 16.96 -9.51 0.43
CA ILE A 82 17.98 -10.02 1.38
C ILE A 82 18.30 -11.49 1.06
N LYS A 83 17.27 -12.31 0.87
CA LYS A 83 17.42 -13.74 0.57
C LYS A 83 18.06 -14.00 -0.79
N GLU A 84 17.62 -13.29 -1.83
CA GLU A 84 18.15 -13.43 -3.20
C GLU A 84 19.63 -13.05 -3.28
N ASN A 85 20.03 -11.98 -2.59
CA ASN A 85 21.41 -11.53 -2.56
C ASN A 85 22.26 -12.20 -1.46
N LYS A 86 21.70 -13.18 -0.74
CA LYS A 86 22.34 -13.87 0.40
C LYS A 86 23.00 -12.88 1.37
N ILE A 87 22.30 -11.79 1.67
CA ILE A 87 22.78 -10.78 2.61
C ILE A 87 22.59 -11.35 4.01
N GLU A 88 23.66 -11.85 4.61
CA GLU A 88 23.66 -12.26 6.01
C GLU A 88 23.77 -11.03 6.90
N THR A 89 22.90 -10.92 7.90
CA THR A 89 22.90 -9.77 8.82
C THR A 89 23.97 -9.99 9.88
N ILE A 90 25.14 -9.39 9.65
CA ILE A 90 26.30 -9.46 10.54
C ILE A 90 25.92 -8.95 11.94
N ALA A 91 25.20 -7.83 12.03
CA ALA A 91 24.78 -7.20 13.28
C ALA A 91 23.98 -8.13 14.23
N ALA A 92 23.20 -9.09 13.71
CA ALA A 92 22.43 -10.02 14.54
C ALA A 92 23.30 -11.05 15.29
N HIS A 93 24.56 -11.23 14.90
CA HIS A 93 25.51 -12.12 15.57
C HIS A 93 26.36 -11.41 16.63
N PHE A 94 26.33 -10.08 16.67
CA PHE A 94 26.96 -9.27 17.71
C PHE A 94 25.87 -8.90 18.71
N GLU A 95 25.51 -9.87 19.57
CA GLU A 95 24.42 -9.74 20.54
C GLU A 95 24.62 -8.51 21.46
N GLY A 96 23.90 -7.43 21.17
CA GLY A 96 23.70 -6.32 22.10
C GLY A 96 24.75 -5.21 22.10
N GLU A 97 25.63 -5.13 21.09
CA GLU A 97 26.48 -3.96 20.91
C GLU A 97 25.88 -2.99 19.89
N ASP A 98 25.64 -1.76 20.35
CA ASP A 98 25.27 -0.65 19.48
C ASP A 98 26.52 -0.20 18.72
N PHE A 99 26.44 -0.21 17.39
CA PHE A 99 27.50 0.35 16.55
C PHE A 99 27.39 1.87 16.56
N THR A 100 28.50 2.53 16.88
CA THR A 100 28.62 3.98 16.76
C THR A 100 28.79 4.40 15.30
N ASP A 101 28.65 5.70 15.02
CA ASP A 101 28.88 6.25 13.68
C ASP A 101 30.32 5.98 13.19
N GLU A 102 31.30 5.97 14.09
CA GLU A 102 32.70 5.65 13.80
C GLU A 102 32.87 4.17 13.41
N ASP A 103 32.20 3.25 14.12
CA ASP A 103 32.23 1.83 13.79
C ASP A 103 31.63 1.55 12.40
N ILE A 104 30.57 2.26 12.03
CA ILE A 104 29.93 2.16 10.71
C ILE A 104 30.91 2.64 9.62
N GLU A 105 31.59 3.76 9.85
CA GLU A 105 32.59 4.29 8.91
C GLU A 105 33.74 3.31 8.68
N ASP A 106 34.23 2.68 9.74
CA ASP A 106 35.28 1.66 9.66
C ASP A 106 34.84 0.42 8.88
N ILE A 107 33.59 -0.04 9.09
CA ILE A 107 33.01 -1.15 8.33
C ILE A 107 32.93 -0.79 6.84
N GLU A 108 32.47 0.42 6.49
CA GLU A 108 32.43 0.88 5.10
C GLU A 108 33.83 0.87 4.46
N ASN A 109 34.81 1.42 5.16
CA ASN A 109 36.20 1.49 4.70
C ASN A 109 36.76 0.08 4.45
N PHE A 110 36.49 -0.86 5.35
CA PHE A 110 36.90 -2.25 5.19
C PHE A 110 36.23 -2.92 4.00
N ILE A 111 34.93 -2.71 3.79
CA ILE A 111 34.20 -3.25 2.62
C ILE A 111 34.80 -2.71 1.33
N ARG A 112 35.07 -1.39 1.24
CA ARG A 112 35.72 -0.76 0.08
C ARG A 112 37.08 -1.39 -0.21
N PHE A 113 37.87 -1.64 0.82
CA PHE A 113 39.16 -2.34 0.71
C PHE A 113 39.00 -3.76 0.15
N ILE A 114 38.06 -4.56 0.67
CA ILE A 114 37.81 -5.92 0.16
C ILE A 114 37.35 -5.91 -1.30
N LEU A 115 36.46 -4.99 -1.68
CA LEU A 115 36.00 -4.82 -3.05
C LEU A 115 37.14 -4.44 -4.00
N SER A 116 38.09 -3.63 -3.54
CA SER A 116 39.28 -3.29 -4.33
C SER A 116 40.18 -4.51 -4.62
N LYS A 117 40.23 -5.49 -3.70
CA LYS A 117 41.00 -6.72 -3.86
C LYS A 117 40.36 -7.70 -4.85
N LYS A 118 39.03 -7.77 -4.92
CA LYS A 118 38.30 -8.65 -5.85
C LYS A 118 38.36 -8.22 -7.32
N LYS A 119 38.77 -6.97 -7.59
CA LYS A 119 38.93 -6.44 -8.96
C LYS A 119 40.35 -6.65 -9.55
N LYS A 120 41.24 -7.34 -8.84
CA LYS A 120 42.54 -7.82 -9.31
C LYS A 120 42.48 -9.32 -9.55
#